data_AF-A0A293MR66-F1
#
_entry.id   AF-A0A293MR66-F1
#
_cell.length_a   1.000
_cell.length_b   1.000
_cell.length_c   1.000
_cell.angle_alpha   90.00
_cell.angle_beta   90.00
_cell.angle_gamma   90.00
#
_symmetry.space_group_name_H-M   'P 1'
#
loop_
_entity.id
_entity.type
_entity.pdbx_description
1 polymer ?
#
loop_
_entity_poly.entity_id
_entity_poly.type
_entity_poly.pdbx_seq_one_letter_code
_entity_poly.pdbx_strand_id
1 'polypeptide(L)'
;MTRKRKDSDEDGSSEDETCVIKKNKKAGFLNPMIQGTSHKKKKSEVVASSDSEGESSIAVSYKSKRSTEMEGPKDMGATAILEIDTEKDRDAQTIFERAQQVNKELKGKADDKIYRGLNNYTQYITKKDTAQGNASSGMVRKGPIRAPENIRSTVRWDYQPDICKDYKETGFCGFGDSCKFMHDRSDYKHGWQLEMEMEKNVYGEEDTSRYEIASDEEDLPFKCIICRKSFVDPVVTKCNHYFCERCALKQYRKRTRCFVCGQQTSGVFNPAKDLIQRLRKKEAGLAGDEEDEDKEPPKEPLSHASKESSCEDDDSDDPGGT
;
A
#
# COMPACT_ATOMS: atom_id res chain seq x y z
N MET A 1 -8.04 61.04 -3.43
CA MET A 1 -8.20 61.49 -2.03
C MET A 1 -7.41 60.55 -1.12
N THR A 2 -6.70 61.14 -0.14
CA THR A 2 -5.85 60.52 0.91
C THR A 2 -4.49 59.97 0.46
N ARG A 3 -3.39 60.14 1.20
CA ARG A 3 -2.86 61.28 1.98
C ARG A 3 -1.36 60.93 2.17
N LYS A 4 -0.47 61.83 1.76
CA LYS A 4 0.98 61.72 1.98
C LYS A 4 1.28 61.87 3.47
N ARG A 5 2.03 60.95 4.08
CA ARG A 5 2.71 61.20 5.35
C ARG A 5 4.18 61.49 5.08
N LYS A 6 4.57 62.67 5.52
CA LYS A 6 5.93 63.18 5.65
C LYS A 6 6.48 62.61 6.96
N ASP A 7 7.71 62.15 6.95
CA ASP A 7 8.53 62.15 8.14
C ASP A 7 9.83 62.87 7.80
N SER A 8 10.24 63.73 8.71
CA SER A 8 11.36 64.64 8.61
C SER A 8 11.99 64.67 9.97
N ASP A 9 13.26 64.32 10.06
CA ASP A 9 14.15 64.87 11.08
C ASP A 9 15.54 65.09 10.47
N GLU A 10 15.97 66.34 10.63
CA GLU A 10 17.30 66.89 10.37
C GLU A 10 18.27 66.38 11.47
N ASP A 11 19.56 66.25 11.17
CA ASP A 11 20.56 67.28 11.46
C ASP A 11 22.00 66.73 11.30
N GLY A 12 22.95 67.64 11.00
CA GLY A 12 24.35 67.43 11.38
C GLY A 12 25.40 67.33 10.28
N SER A 13 25.91 68.51 9.90
CA SER A 13 27.36 68.82 9.80
C SER A 13 28.20 68.23 8.65
N SER A 14 28.49 69.12 7.69
CA SER A 14 29.82 69.54 7.18
C SER A 14 30.92 68.50 6.87
N GLU A 15 31.59 68.81 5.75
CA GLU A 15 32.98 68.56 5.35
C GLU A 15 33.43 67.20 4.75
N ASP A 16 34.27 67.36 3.72
CA ASP A 16 34.58 66.47 2.59
C ASP A 16 35.41 65.22 2.95
N GLU A 17 34.91 64.02 2.62
CA GLU A 17 35.71 62.78 2.60
C GLU A 17 35.22 61.86 1.46
N THR A 18 36.10 61.56 0.50
CA THR A 18 35.83 60.68 -0.66
C THR A 18 35.54 59.23 -0.24
N CYS A 19 34.41 58.63 -0.66
CA CYS A 19 34.08 57.24 -0.32
C CYS A 19 33.74 56.36 -1.56
N VAL A 20 34.41 55.21 -1.61
CA VAL A 20 34.36 54.18 -2.68
C VAL A 20 33.01 53.44 -2.67
N ILE A 21 32.25 53.52 -3.78
CA ILE A 21 30.98 52.78 -3.92
C ILE A 21 31.25 51.30 -4.25
N LYS A 22 31.18 50.42 -3.25
CA LYS A 22 31.00 48.97 -3.47
C LYS A 22 29.54 48.68 -3.83
N LYS A 23 29.29 48.16 -5.03
CA LYS A 23 27.96 47.65 -5.42
C LYS A 23 27.68 46.32 -4.70
N ASN A 24 26.90 46.37 -3.63
CA ASN A 24 26.32 45.17 -3.01
C ASN A 24 25.23 44.60 -3.93
N LYS A 25 25.50 43.47 -4.60
CA LYS A 25 24.46 42.67 -5.26
C LYS A 25 23.60 42.01 -4.19
N LYS A 26 22.39 42.52 -3.96
CA LYS A 26 21.35 41.75 -3.24
C LYS A 26 20.92 40.60 -4.16
N ALA A 27 21.24 39.37 -3.75
CA ALA A 27 20.65 38.17 -4.32
C ALA A 27 19.17 38.14 -3.93
N GLY A 28 18.29 38.36 -4.90
CA GLY A 28 16.86 38.10 -4.72
C GLY A 28 16.65 36.60 -4.65
N PHE A 29 16.20 36.11 -3.50
CA PHE A 29 15.56 34.80 -3.41
C PHE A 29 14.34 34.81 -4.34
N LEU A 30 14.39 33.99 -5.40
CA LEU A 30 13.26 33.83 -6.32
C LEU A 30 12.25 32.84 -5.71
N ASN A 31 10.99 33.23 -5.76
CA ASN A 31 9.84 32.50 -5.22
C ASN A 31 9.61 31.19 -6.03
N PRO A 32 9.49 30.01 -5.41
CA PRO A 32 9.41 28.72 -6.10
C PRO A 32 8.13 28.49 -6.94
N MET A 33 7.20 29.45 -6.97
CA MET A 33 5.93 29.36 -7.71
C MET A 33 5.94 30.10 -9.06
N ILE A 34 7.08 30.65 -9.50
CA ILE A 34 7.21 31.33 -10.80
C ILE A 34 8.08 30.48 -11.72
N GLN A 35 7.46 29.79 -12.68
CA GLN A 35 8.17 29.07 -13.74
C GLN A 35 8.39 29.99 -14.94
N GLY A 36 9.64 30.31 -15.24
CA GLY A 36 10.05 31.05 -16.45
C GLY A 36 10.86 30.17 -17.39
N THR A 37 10.53 30.19 -18.69
CA THR A 37 11.24 29.41 -19.72
C THR A 37 12.54 30.10 -20.14
N SER A 38 13.57 29.98 -19.31
CA SER A 38 14.93 30.41 -19.66
C SER A 38 15.94 29.52 -18.96
N HIS A 39 15.99 28.25 -19.38
CA HIS A 39 17.10 27.36 -19.03
C HIS A 39 17.83 26.90 -20.29
N LYS A 40 19.08 27.36 -20.38
CA LYS A 40 20.10 26.94 -21.33
C LYS A 40 20.29 25.42 -21.19
N LYS A 41 19.86 24.66 -22.21
CA LYS A 41 19.92 23.18 -22.21
C LYS A 41 21.35 22.70 -21.96
N LYS A 42 21.57 22.00 -20.84
CA LYS A 42 22.71 21.11 -20.62
C LYS A 42 22.43 19.84 -21.45
N LYS A 43 23.35 19.47 -22.34
CA LYS A 43 23.22 18.30 -23.21
C LYS A 43 23.28 17.04 -22.32
N SER A 44 22.23 16.24 -22.30
CA SER A 44 22.18 14.95 -21.61
C SER A 44 23.11 13.97 -22.31
N GLU A 45 24.05 13.38 -21.56
CA GLU A 45 24.85 12.26 -22.04
C GLU A 45 23.95 11.04 -22.22
N VAL A 46 24.13 10.36 -23.36
CA VAL A 46 23.39 9.16 -23.72
C VAL A 46 24.16 7.99 -23.15
N VAL A 47 23.54 7.20 -22.27
CA VAL A 47 24.07 5.91 -21.84
C VAL A 47 24.01 4.94 -23.02
N ALA A 48 25.18 4.51 -23.49
CA ALA A 48 25.29 3.36 -24.39
C ALA A 48 26.21 2.34 -23.70
N SER A 49 25.64 1.17 -23.43
CA SER A 49 26.34 0.01 -22.87
C SER A 49 27.44 -0.44 -23.84
N SER A 50 28.59 -0.79 -23.29
CA SER A 50 29.74 -1.34 -23.99
C SER A 50 29.37 -2.66 -24.67
N ASP A 51 29.51 -2.74 -26.00
CA ASP A 51 30.13 -3.89 -26.66
C ASP A 51 30.52 -3.60 -28.14
N SER A 52 31.70 -4.12 -28.48
CA SER A 52 32.41 -4.31 -29.75
C SER A 52 31.98 -3.62 -31.05
N GLU A 53 33.00 -3.13 -31.76
CA GLU A 53 32.97 -2.58 -33.12
C GLU A 53 32.25 -3.48 -34.13
N GLY A 54 31.40 -2.91 -34.98
CA GLY A 54 30.94 -3.62 -36.17
C GLY A 54 29.58 -3.32 -36.76
N GLU A 55 28.79 -2.36 -36.29
CA GLU A 55 27.60 -1.91 -37.01
C GLU A 55 27.18 -0.52 -36.52
N SER A 56 26.85 0.36 -37.46
CA SER A 56 26.43 1.74 -37.16
C SER A 56 25.40 1.74 -36.05
N SER A 57 25.75 2.28 -34.88
CA SER A 57 24.81 2.43 -33.77
C SER A 57 23.64 3.29 -34.24
N ILE A 58 22.52 2.64 -34.54
CA ILE A 58 21.28 3.31 -34.97
C ILE A 58 20.73 4.01 -33.72
N ALA A 59 21.24 5.20 -33.44
CA ALA A 59 20.67 6.08 -32.44
C ALA A 59 19.33 6.59 -32.99
N VAL A 60 18.24 5.90 -32.66
CA VAL A 60 16.89 6.33 -33.04
C VAL A 60 16.56 7.59 -32.26
N SER A 61 16.52 8.73 -32.95
CA SER A 61 16.04 9.99 -32.38
C SER A 61 14.62 10.27 -32.86
N TYR A 62 13.67 10.31 -31.92
CA TYR A 62 12.30 10.74 -32.22
C TYR A 62 12.27 12.27 -32.32
N LYS A 63 12.19 12.78 -33.55
CA LYS A 63 12.00 14.21 -33.78
C LYS A 63 10.58 14.60 -33.40
N SER A 64 10.42 15.69 -32.65
CA SER A 64 9.09 16.20 -32.31
C SER A 64 8.38 16.70 -33.56
N LYS A 65 7.04 16.68 -33.54
CA LYS A 65 6.21 17.19 -34.65
C LYS A 65 6.30 18.72 -34.82
N ARG A 66 6.92 19.45 -33.87
CA ARG A 66 7.09 20.92 -33.85
C ARG A 66 5.78 21.69 -34.12
N SER A 67 4.65 21.11 -33.74
CA SER A 67 3.33 21.75 -33.79
C SER A 67 3.10 22.59 -32.52
N THR A 68 2.26 23.61 -32.64
CA THR A 68 1.75 24.41 -31.50
C THR A 68 0.54 23.77 -30.83
N GLU A 69 -0.08 22.77 -31.46
CA GLU A 69 -1.20 22.04 -30.87
C GLU A 69 -0.73 21.19 -29.69
N MET A 70 -1.50 21.24 -28.61
CA MET A 70 -1.27 20.41 -27.43
C MET A 70 -1.51 18.93 -27.76
N GLU A 71 -0.75 18.05 -27.13
CA GLU A 71 -0.93 16.61 -27.28
C GLU A 71 -2.16 16.15 -26.52
N GLY A 72 -3.04 15.42 -27.20
CA GLY A 72 -4.28 14.87 -26.63
C GLY A 72 -5.55 15.51 -27.17
N PRO A 73 -6.72 15.03 -26.72
CA PRO A 73 -8.01 15.51 -27.18
C PRO A 73 -8.34 16.87 -26.53
N LYS A 74 -9.09 17.72 -27.25
CA LYS A 74 -9.43 19.08 -26.81
C LYS A 74 -10.31 19.14 -25.56
N ASP A 75 -11.03 18.06 -25.29
CA ASP A 75 -12.01 17.92 -24.21
C ASP A 75 -11.42 17.30 -22.94
N MET A 76 -10.10 17.05 -22.89
CA MET A 76 -9.39 16.41 -21.78
C MET A 76 -10.02 15.07 -21.35
N GLY A 77 -10.67 14.35 -22.27
CA GLY A 77 -11.29 13.05 -22.01
C GLY A 77 -12.71 13.11 -21.44
N ALA A 78 -13.39 14.25 -21.47
CA ALA A 78 -14.78 14.35 -21.03
C ALA A 78 -15.75 13.52 -21.88
N THR A 79 -15.46 13.32 -23.17
CA THR A 79 -16.23 12.47 -24.09
C THR A 79 -15.57 11.12 -24.36
N ALA A 80 -14.75 10.64 -23.41
CA ALA A 80 -14.12 9.33 -23.53
C ALA A 80 -15.19 8.23 -23.67
N ILE A 81 -15.09 7.48 -24.77
CA ILE A 81 -15.93 6.32 -25.07
C ILE A 81 -15.16 5.07 -24.63
N LEU A 82 -15.84 4.15 -23.94
CA LEU A 82 -15.26 2.84 -23.61
C LEU A 82 -15.28 1.91 -24.82
N GLU A 83 -14.15 1.80 -25.50
CA GLU A 83 -13.94 0.94 -26.67
C GLU A 83 -13.35 -0.44 -26.31
N ILE A 84 -13.74 -0.99 -25.15
CA ILE A 84 -13.28 -2.31 -24.68
C ILE A 84 -14.04 -3.43 -25.41
N ASP A 85 -15.34 -3.21 -25.66
CA ASP A 85 -16.24 -4.17 -26.30
C ASP A 85 -16.25 -4.00 -27.82
N THR A 86 -16.98 -4.88 -28.51
CA THR A 86 -17.19 -4.77 -29.96
C THR A 86 -17.85 -3.44 -30.33
N GLU A 87 -17.33 -2.78 -31.36
CA GLU A 87 -17.89 -1.56 -31.95
C GLU A 87 -19.40 -1.70 -32.23
N LYS A 88 -20.14 -0.59 -32.07
CA LYS A 88 -21.59 -0.53 -32.28
C LYS A 88 -22.06 -1.19 -33.57
N ASP A 89 -21.37 -0.99 -34.69
CA ASP A 89 -21.82 -1.46 -36.01
C ASP A 89 -21.73 -2.97 -36.22
N ARG A 90 -20.85 -3.62 -35.44
CA ARG A 90 -20.50 -5.05 -35.52
C ARG A 90 -20.98 -5.86 -34.33
N ASP A 91 -21.51 -5.20 -33.31
CA ASP A 91 -22.11 -5.81 -32.14
C ASP A 91 -23.27 -6.77 -32.49
N ALA A 92 -23.47 -7.78 -31.64
CA ALA A 92 -24.55 -8.75 -31.76
C ALA A 92 -25.93 -8.07 -31.82
N GLN A 93 -26.12 -6.95 -31.12
CA GLN A 93 -27.37 -6.20 -31.17
C GLN A 93 -27.63 -5.57 -32.54
N THR A 94 -26.65 -4.92 -33.16
CA THR A 94 -26.84 -4.34 -34.51
C THR A 94 -27.01 -5.43 -35.56
N ILE A 95 -26.33 -6.57 -35.42
CA ILE A 95 -26.55 -7.73 -36.28
C ILE A 95 -28.00 -8.24 -36.17
N PHE A 96 -28.53 -8.31 -34.94
CA PHE A 96 -29.90 -8.73 -34.70
C PHE A 96 -30.93 -7.74 -35.24
N GLU A 97 -30.73 -6.44 -35.04
CA GLU A 97 -31.57 -5.38 -35.59
C GLU A 97 -31.58 -5.41 -37.12
N ARG A 98 -30.39 -5.57 -37.74
CA ARG A 98 -30.23 -5.72 -39.18
C ARG A 98 -30.99 -6.95 -39.70
N ALA A 99 -30.90 -8.07 -38.99
CA ALA A 99 -31.64 -9.29 -39.36
C ALA A 99 -33.16 -9.12 -39.21
N GLN A 100 -33.63 -8.43 -38.16
CA GLN A 100 -35.04 -8.13 -37.98
C GLN A 100 -35.57 -7.21 -39.08
N GLN A 101 -34.79 -6.22 -39.50
CA GLN A 101 -35.13 -5.32 -40.59
C GLN A 101 -35.26 -6.08 -41.92
N VAL A 102 -34.28 -6.93 -42.26
CA VAL A 102 -34.33 -7.78 -43.46
C VAL A 102 -35.56 -8.69 -43.44
N ASN A 103 -35.86 -9.33 -42.31
CA ASN A 103 -37.05 -10.20 -42.18
C ASN A 103 -38.38 -9.43 -42.29
N LYS A 104 -38.44 -8.17 -41.85
CA LYS A 104 -39.61 -7.30 -42.06
C LYS A 104 -39.79 -6.97 -43.54
N GLU A 105 -38.70 -6.67 -44.26
CA GLU A 105 -38.73 -6.33 -45.70
C GLU A 105 -39.06 -7.52 -46.60
N LEU A 106 -38.72 -8.73 -46.19
CA LEU A 106 -39.04 -9.98 -46.90
C LEU A 106 -40.46 -10.48 -46.61
N LYS A 107 -41.14 -9.92 -45.61
CA LYS A 107 -42.49 -10.35 -45.25
C LYS A 107 -43.45 -10.10 -46.42
N GLY A 108 -43.94 -11.18 -47.03
CA GLY A 108 -44.90 -11.15 -48.14
C GLY A 108 -44.27 -11.13 -49.54
N LYS A 109 -42.94 -11.19 -49.66
CA LYS A 109 -42.26 -11.38 -50.95
C LYS A 109 -42.03 -12.88 -51.22
N ALA A 110 -42.00 -13.26 -52.49
CA ALA A 110 -41.65 -14.62 -52.89
C ALA A 110 -40.17 -14.92 -52.59
N ASP A 111 -39.82 -16.20 -52.48
CA ASP A 111 -38.44 -16.60 -52.16
C ASP A 111 -37.50 -16.35 -53.35
N ASP A 112 -36.69 -15.28 -53.25
CA ASP A 112 -35.73 -14.89 -54.30
C ASP A 112 -34.56 -15.88 -54.50
N LYS A 113 -34.41 -16.92 -53.64
CA LYS A 113 -33.24 -17.84 -53.56
C LYS A 113 -31.86 -17.16 -53.39
N ILE A 114 -31.82 -15.85 -53.19
CA ILE A 114 -30.60 -15.09 -52.92
C ILE A 114 -30.22 -15.26 -51.44
N TYR A 115 -29.00 -15.73 -51.19
CA TYR A 115 -28.47 -15.87 -49.83
C TYR A 115 -28.13 -14.50 -49.24
N ARG A 116 -28.78 -14.16 -48.12
CA ARG A 116 -28.63 -12.86 -47.41
C ARG A 116 -27.91 -12.98 -46.06
N GLY A 117 -27.22 -14.11 -45.83
CA GLY A 117 -26.46 -14.40 -44.60
C GLY A 117 -27.13 -15.43 -43.69
N LEU A 118 -26.35 -15.99 -42.76
CA LEU A 118 -26.80 -17.09 -41.89
C LEU A 118 -27.99 -16.72 -41.00
N ASN A 119 -28.09 -15.46 -40.58
CA ASN A 119 -29.13 -15.01 -39.66
C ASN A 119 -30.44 -14.61 -40.37
N ASN A 120 -30.43 -14.54 -41.70
CA ASN A 120 -31.49 -13.96 -42.54
C ASN A 120 -32.25 -15.01 -43.35
N TYR A 121 -32.29 -16.26 -42.90
CA TYR A 121 -33.21 -17.26 -43.46
C TYR A 121 -34.66 -16.83 -43.24
N THR A 122 -35.54 -17.14 -44.21
CA THR A 122 -36.94 -16.73 -44.20
C THR A 122 -37.67 -17.31 -42.98
N GLN A 123 -38.05 -16.44 -42.06
CA GLN A 123 -38.88 -16.81 -40.92
C GLN A 123 -40.33 -16.46 -41.22
N TYR A 124 -41.14 -17.48 -41.52
CA TYR A 124 -42.57 -17.30 -41.82
C TYR A 124 -43.43 -17.04 -40.57
N ILE A 125 -42.90 -17.37 -39.38
CA ILE A 125 -43.58 -17.18 -38.10
C ILE A 125 -43.09 -15.88 -37.45
N THR A 126 -43.95 -14.86 -37.43
CA THR A 126 -43.65 -13.64 -36.68
C THR A 126 -43.83 -13.91 -35.18
N LYS A 127 -42.72 -13.96 -34.43
CA LYS A 127 -42.71 -14.14 -32.97
C LYS A 127 -43.12 -12.86 -32.22
N LYS A 128 -44.20 -12.18 -32.65
CA LYS A 128 -44.57 -10.82 -32.22
C LYS A 128 -44.91 -10.66 -30.72
N ASP A 129 -45.01 -11.75 -29.97
CA ASP A 129 -45.24 -11.72 -28.51
C ASP A 129 -44.33 -12.69 -27.73
N THR A 130 -43.34 -13.30 -28.39
CA THR A 130 -42.36 -14.14 -27.68
C THR A 130 -41.21 -13.25 -27.23
N ALA A 131 -40.56 -13.60 -26.12
CA ALA A 131 -39.27 -13.04 -25.68
C ALA A 131 -38.20 -12.94 -26.78
N GLN A 132 -38.36 -13.64 -27.92
CA GLN A 132 -37.50 -13.54 -29.09
C GLN A 132 -37.89 -12.45 -30.10
N GLY A 133 -39.15 -12.03 -30.18
CA GLY A 133 -39.58 -10.98 -31.12
C GLY A 133 -39.46 -9.57 -30.57
N ASN A 134 -39.60 -9.41 -29.24
CA ASN A 134 -39.36 -8.14 -28.53
C ASN A 134 -37.89 -7.94 -28.15
N ALA A 135 -36.97 -8.77 -28.66
CA ALA A 135 -35.56 -8.74 -28.30
C ALA A 135 -34.79 -7.49 -28.77
N SER A 136 -35.45 -6.52 -29.41
CA SER A 136 -34.90 -5.19 -29.69
C SER A 136 -35.26 -4.13 -28.65
N SER A 137 -36.31 -4.29 -27.83
CA SER A 137 -36.73 -3.28 -26.85
C SER A 137 -36.48 -3.70 -25.40
N GLY A 138 -35.60 -2.95 -24.73
CA GLY A 138 -35.49 -2.91 -23.26
C GLY A 138 -34.92 -4.16 -22.60
N MET A 139 -35.79 -4.95 -21.96
CA MET A 139 -35.43 -5.85 -20.86
C MET A 139 -35.34 -7.34 -21.23
N VAL A 140 -35.70 -7.72 -22.47
CA VAL A 140 -35.76 -9.12 -22.93
C VAL A 140 -34.84 -9.34 -24.13
N ARG A 141 -33.62 -8.80 -24.05
CA ARG A 141 -32.61 -8.97 -25.11
C ARG A 141 -31.91 -10.32 -24.93
N LYS A 142 -31.89 -11.15 -25.98
CA LYS A 142 -31.20 -12.45 -25.97
C LYS A 142 -29.84 -12.31 -26.65
N GLY A 143 -28.77 -12.73 -25.97
CA GLY A 143 -27.39 -12.70 -26.48
C GLY A 143 -26.52 -11.66 -25.77
N PRO A 144 -25.28 -11.45 -26.25
CA PRO A 144 -24.39 -10.40 -25.72
C PRO A 144 -25.08 -9.03 -25.72
N ILE A 145 -24.96 -8.31 -24.60
CA ILE A 145 -25.58 -7.00 -24.40
C ILE A 145 -24.51 -5.93 -24.55
N ARG A 146 -24.80 -4.90 -25.34
CA ARG A 146 -23.97 -3.69 -25.46
C ARG A 146 -23.83 -2.99 -24.10
N ALA A 147 -22.59 -2.80 -23.68
CA ALA A 147 -22.28 -1.98 -22.51
C ALA A 147 -22.55 -0.48 -22.79
N PRO A 148 -22.89 0.32 -21.76
CA PRO A 148 -22.96 1.76 -21.89
C PRO A 148 -21.56 2.35 -22.16
N GLU A 149 -21.45 3.19 -23.18
CA GLU A 149 -20.16 3.77 -23.61
C GLU A 149 -19.64 4.88 -22.72
N ASN A 150 -20.54 5.59 -22.05
CA ASN A 150 -20.28 6.84 -21.33
C ASN A 150 -20.17 6.63 -19.81
N ILE A 151 -20.06 5.39 -19.35
CA ILE A 151 -20.02 5.05 -17.92
C ILE A 151 -18.79 4.21 -17.64
N ARG A 152 -17.85 4.77 -16.88
CA ARG A 152 -16.75 4.01 -16.29
C ARG A 152 -17.26 3.25 -15.05
N SER A 153 -17.17 1.93 -15.07
CA SER A 153 -17.45 1.10 -13.89
C SER A 153 -16.48 1.44 -12.76
N THR A 154 -16.99 1.58 -11.54
CA THR A 154 -16.16 1.73 -10.35
C THR A 154 -15.54 0.39 -10.02
N VAL A 155 -14.21 0.34 -9.98
CA VAL A 155 -13.47 -0.88 -9.63
C VAL A 155 -13.08 -0.78 -8.16
N ARG A 156 -13.48 -1.79 -7.37
CA ARG A 156 -13.03 -2.00 -5.99
C ARG A 156 -12.25 -3.29 -5.95
N TRP A 157 -11.02 -3.26 -5.45
CA TRP A 157 -10.23 -4.45 -5.19
C TRP A 157 -10.82 -5.21 -3.99
N ASP A 158 -11.15 -6.48 -4.19
CA ASP A 158 -11.60 -7.35 -3.11
C ASP A 158 -10.42 -8.18 -2.61
N TYR A 159 -9.85 -7.77 -1.47
CA TYR A 159 -8.69 -8.43 -0.88
C TYR A 159 -9.05 -9.61 0.03
N GLN A 160 -10.33 -9.82 0.35
CA GLN A 160 -10.75 -10.88 1.26
C GLN A 160 -10.83 -12.22 0.50
N PRO A 161 -9.95 -13.20 0.77
CA PRO A 161 -10.03 -14.50 0.13
C PRO A 161 -11.09 -15.37 0.80
N ASP A 162 -11.91 -16.05 0.00
CA ASP A 162 -12.85 -17.06 0.49
C ASP A 162 -12.17 -18.42 0.68
N ILE A 163 -11.11 -18.47 1.50
CA ILE A 163 -10.36 -19.71 1.80
C ILE A 163 -10.77 -20.24 3.18
N CYS A 164 -11.03 -21.54 3.27
CA CYS A 164 -11.36 -22.18 4.54
C CYS A 164 -10.13 -22.16 5.45
N LYS A 165 -10.23 -21.41 6.56
CA LYS A 165 -9.17 -21.31 7.56
C LYS A 165 -8.78 -22.67 8.12
N ASP A 166 -9.76 -23.45 8.56
CA ASP A 166 -9.53 -24.76 9.20
C ASP A 166 -8.87 -25.73 8.23
N TYR A 167 -9.32 -25.76 6.97
CA TYR A 167 -8.72 -26.62 5.94
C TYR A 167 -7.29 -26.19 5.58
N LYS A 168 -7.02 -24.88 5.52
CA LYS A 168 -5.70 -24.36 5.19
C LYS A 168 -4.68 -24.74 6.27
N GLU A 169 -5.01 -24.46 7.53
CA GLU A 169 -4.12 -24.68 8.66
C GLU A 169 -4.01 -26.16 9.02
N THR A 170 -5.14 -26.83 9.24
CA THR A 170 -5.16 -28.19 9.79
C THR A 170 -5.21 -29.26 8.70
N GLY A 171 -5.75 -28.94 7.52
CA GLY A 171 -6.01 -29.93 6.47
C GLY A 171 -7.32 -30.66 6.59
N PHE A 172 -8.09 -30.36 7.62
CA PHE A 172 -9.36 -30.99 7.88
C PHE A 172 -10.40 -29.90 8.14
N CYS A 173 -11.39 -29.81 7.26
CA CYS A 173 -12.56 -29.00 7.51
C CYS A 173 -13.64 -29.89 8.11
N GLY A 174 -14.14 -29.55 9.31
CA GLY A 174 -15.25 -30.29 9.93
C GLY A 174 -16.54 -30.26 9.08
N PHE A 175 -16.68 -29.29 8.17
CA PHE A 175 -17.80 -29.21 7.23
C PHE A 175 -17.60 -30.04 5.96
N GLY A 176 -16.40 -30.63 5.75
CA GLY A 176 -16.06 -31.36 4.54
C GLY A 176 -16.42 -30.58 3.27
N ASP A 177 -16.94 -31.27 2.26
CA ASP A 177 -17.31 -30.66 0.97
C ASP A 177 -18.55 -29.75 1.03
N SER A 178 -19.22 -29.65 2.18
CA SER A 178 -20.32 -28.70 2.38
C SER A 178 -19.84 -27.31 2.82
N CYS A 179 -18.53 -27.11 2.96
CA CYS A 179 -17.96 -25.82 3.30
C CYS A 179 -18.18 -24.81 2.17
N LYS A 180 -18.68 -23.61 2.50
CA LYS A 180 -18.85 -22.51 1.53
C LYS A 180 -17.52 -21.90 1.06
N PHE A 181 -16.45 -22.15 1.82
CA PHE A 181 -15.13 -21.58 1.57
C PHE A 181 -14.26 -22.58 0.81
N MET A 182 -13.35 -22.05 -0.01
CA MET A 182 -12.44 -22.84 -0.84
C MET A 182 -11.48 -23.67 0.01
N HIS A 183 -11.37 -24.96 -0.33
CA HIS A 183 -10.41 -25.90 0.26
C HIS A 183 -9.08 -25.85 -0.48
N ASP A 184 -8.33 -24.78 -0.29
CA ASP A 184 -6.97 -24.61 -0.82
C ASP A 184 -5.95 -24.55 0.33
N ARG A 185 -4.78 -25.17 0.13
CA ARG A 185 -3.63 -25.15 1.05
C ARG A 185 -2.43 -24.39 0.49
N SER A 186 -2.61 -23.67 -0.61
CA SER A 186 -1.58 -22.78 -1.13
C SER A 186 -1.28 -21.64 -0.13
N ASP A 187 -0.01 -21.33 0.04
CA ASP A 187 0.51 -20.32 0.97
C ASP A 187 1.10 -19.09 0.25
N TYR A 188 0.63 -18.82 -0.97
CA TYR A 188 1.03 -17.65 -1.73
C TYR A 188 0.76 -16.33 -0.98
N LYS A 189 1.64 -15.36 -1.21
CA LYS A 189 1.49 -14.00 -0.68
C LYS A 189 0.29 -13.31 -1.33
N HIS A 190 -0.46 -12.55 -0.54
CA HIS A 190 -1.59 -11.76 -1.04
C HIS A 190 -1.07 -10.54 -1.82
N GLY A 191 -1.90 -9.98 -2.71
CA GLY A 191 -1.52 -8.80 -3.51
C GLY A 191 -1.00 -7.64 -2.66
N TRP A 192 -1.65 -7.34 -1.53
CA TRP A 192 -1.21 -6.27 -0.61
C TRP A 192 0.15 -6.55 0.06
N GLN A 193 0.48 -7.83 0.29
CA GLN A 193 1.79 -8.21 0.84
C GLN A 193 2.89 -7.99 -0.20
N LEU A 194 2.60 -8.31 -1.47
CA LEU A 194 3.50 -8.07 -2.59
C LEU A 194 3.70 -6.57 -2.85
N GLU A 195 2.64 -5.77 -2.80
CA GLU A 195 2.72 -4.31 -2.91
C GLU A 195 3.61 -3.72 -1.81
N MET A 196 3.43 -4.15 -0.56
CA MET A 196 4.26 -3.69 0.56
C MET A 196 5.74 -4.10 0.42
N GLU A 197 6.02 -5.31 -0.07
CA GLU A 197 7.39 -5.78 -0.34
C GLU A 197 8.04 -5.00 -1.49
N MET A 198 7.25 -4.66 -2.51
CA MET A 198 7.68 -3.84 -3.64
C MET A 198 8.00 -2.41 -3.20
N GLU A 199 7.16 -1.78 -2.37
CA GLU A 199 7.43 -0.44 -1.81
C GLU A 199 8.68 -0.41 -0.93
N LYS A 200 8.90 -1.46 -0.15
CA LYS A 200 10.08 -1.61 0.69
C LYS A 200 11.32 -2.04 -0.09
N ASN A 201 11.16 -2.38 -1.37
CA ASN A 201 12.21 -2.89 -2.26
C ASN A 201 12.95 -4.12 -1.69
N VAL A 202 12.23 -4.95 -0.91
CA VAL A 202 12.68 -6.24 -0.35
C VAL A 202 12.22 -7.40 -1.25
N TYR A 203 11.53 -7.08 -2.34
CA TYR A 203 11.04 -8.07 -3.29
C TYR A 203 12.19 -8.92 -3.86
N GLY A 204 12.21 -10.20 -3.52
CA GLY A 204 13.23 -11.17 -3.95
C GLY A 204 14.36 -11.41 -2.94
N GLU A 205 14.38 -10.72 -1.81
CA GLU A 205 15.24 -11.07 -0.68
C GLU A 205 14.53 -12.18 0.12
N GLU A 206 15.04 -13.41 0.03
CA GLU A 206 14.53 -14.51 0.85
C GLU A 206 14.99 -14.31 2.30
N ASP A 207 14.06 -13.91 3.16
CA ASP A 207 14.27 -13.86 4.62
C ASP A 207 14.53 -15.28 5.15
N THR A 208 15.78 -15.71 5.10
CA THR A 208 16.27 -16.96 5.72
C THR A 208 16.00 -17.00 7.23
N SER A 209 15.85 -15.83 7.85
CA SER A 209 15.46 -15.63 9.24
C SER A 209 14.03 -16.10 9.57
N ARG A 210 13.13 -16.27 8.60
CA ARG A 210 11.76 -16.78 8.86
C ARG A 210 11.74 -18.22 9.38
N TYR A 211 12.77 -18.99 9.05
CA TYR A 211 12.94 -20.37 9.55
C TYR A 211 13.92 -20.46 10.73
N GLU A 212 14.52 -19.33 11.11
CA GLU A 212 15.32 -19.27 12.32
C GLU A 212 14.37 -19.21 13.51
N ILE A 213 14.38 -20.25 14.34
CA ILE A 213 13.79 -20.18 15.67
C ILE A 213 14.58 -19.09 16.37
N ALA A 214 13.97 -17.92 16.56
CA ALA A 214 14.54 -16.84 17.35
C ALA A 214 14.79 -17.39 18.76
N SER A 215 16.01 -17.87 18.99
CA SER A 215 16.49 -18.23 20.31
C SER A 215 16.44 -16.93 21.10
N ASP A 216 15.41 -16.78 21.94
CA ASP A 216 15.19 -15.64 22.85
C ASP A 216 16.26 -15.60 23.95
N GLU A 217 17.52 -15.52 23.54
CA GLU A 217 18.70 -15.46 24.37
C GLU A 217 19.59 -14.35 23.85
N GLU A 218 19.18 -13.11 24.10
CA GLU A 218 20.18 -12.09 24.41
C GLU A 218 21.12 -12.69 25.45
N ASP A 219 22.38 -12.92 25.04
CA ASP A 219 23.52 -13.54 25.74
C ASP A 219 23.73 -13.05 27.19
N LEU A 220 22.79 -13.34 28.09
CA LEU A 220 22.91 -13.12 29.51
C LEU A 220 23.41 -14.44 30.12
N PRO A 221 24.67 -14.51 30.57
CA PRO A 221 25.25 -15.76 31.02
C PRO A 221 24.48 -16.29 32.22
N PHE A 222 24.00 -17.55 32.17
CA PHE A 222 23.20 -18.18 33.23
C PHE A 222 23.95 -18.47 34.54
N LYS A 223 25.29 -18.42 34.51
CA LYS A 223 26.15 -18.79 35.64
C LYS A 223 27.18 -17.71 35.87
N CYS A 224 27.53 -17.48 37.14
CA CYS A 224 28.59 -16.54 37.47
C CYS A 224 29.95 -17.07 36.99
N ILE A 225 30.70 -16.24 36.26
CA ILE A 225 31.99 -16.64 35.66
C ILE A 225 33.04 -17.00 36.72
N ILE A 226 32.96 -16.38 37.92
CA ILE A 226 33.93 -16.57 39.01
C ILE A 226 33.69 -17.88 39.78
N CYS A 227 32.43 -18.18 40.12
CA CYS A 227 32.10 -19.37 40.91
C CYS A 227 31.49 -20.53 40.10
N ARG A 228 31.15 -20.31 38.83
CA ARG A 228 30.46 -21.24 37.91
C ARG A 228 29.14 -21.81 38.45
N LYS A 229 28.58 -21.20 39.48
CA LYS A 229 27.27 -21.53 40.07
C LYS A 229 26.20 -20.54 39.57
N SER A 230 24.94 -20.84 39.87
CA SER A 230 23.83 -19.88 39.72
C SER A 230 24.15 -18.58 40.49
N PHE A 231 23.56 -17.48 40.04
CA PHE A 231 23.76 -16.20 40.72
C PHE A 231 23.03 -16.17 42.05
N VAL A 232 23.76 -15.78 43.08
CA VAL A 232 23.23 -15.45 44.41
C VAL A 232 23.52 -13.97 44.58
N ASP A 233 22.45 -13.16 44.64
CA ASP A 233 22.49 -11.69 44.63
C ASP A 233 23.37 -11.13 43.48
N PRO A 234 22.85 -11.15 42.24
CA PRO A 234 23.61 -10.71 41.08
C PRO A 234 23.85 -9.20 41.08
N VAL A 235 25.10 -8.83 40.83
CA VAL A 235 25.55 -7.46 40.68
C VAL A 235 26.12 -7.24 39.28
N VAL A 236 25.84 -6.07 38.72
CA VAL A 236 26.36 -5.60 37.45
C VAL A 236 27.45 -4.56 37.70
N THR A 237 28.54 -4.70 36.96
CA THR A 237 29.65 -3.73 36.95
C THR A 237 29.43 -2.70 35.84
N LYS A 238 30.14 -1.57 35.87
CA LYS A 238 30.08 -0.54 34.80
C LYS A 238 30.32 -1.08 33.38
N CYS A 239 30.98 -2.22 33.28
CA CYS A 239 31.30 -2.91 32.04
C CYS A 239 30.30 -4.00 31.66
N ASN A 240 29.09 -3.97 32.22
CA ASN A 240 28.00 -4.90 31.96
C ASN A 240 28.37 -6.39 32.19
N HIS A 241 29.28 -6.66 33.13
CA HIS A 241 29.57 -8.03 33.57
C HIS A 241 28.81 -8.35 34.86
N TYR A 242 28.17 -9.52 34.88
CA TYR A 242 27.37 -10.03 35.98
C TYR A 242 28.18 -10.96 36.91
N PHE A 243 28.08 -10.74 38.22
CA PHE A 243 28.73 -11.56 39.24
C PHE A 243 27.82 -11.74 40.46
N CYS A 244 28.07 -12.73 41.32
CA CYS A 244 27.46 -12.76 42.66
C CYS A 244 28.11 -11.68 43.55
N GLU A 245 27.36 -11.10 44.48
CA GLU A 245 27.87 -10.11 45.47
C GLU A 245 29.16 -10.59 46.15
N ARG A 246 29.13 -11.81 46.70
CA ARG A 246 30.29 -12.43 47.37
C ARG A 246 31.49 -12.63 46.44
N CYS A 247 31.25 -12.89 45.16
CA CYS A 247 32.31 -13.10 44.18
C CYS A 247 32.94 -11.78 43.73
N ALA A 248 32.12 -10.75 43.51
CA ALA A 248 32.58 -9.40 43.20
C ALA A 248 33.44 -8.83 44.33
N LEU A 249 33.00 -8.98 45.59
CA LEU A 249 33.75 -8.49 46.77
C LEU A 249 35.07 -9.25 46.98
N LYS A 250 35.09 -10.58 46.80
CA LYS A 250 36.32 -11.38 46.89
C LYS A 250 37.32 -10.99 45.81
N GLN A 251 36.84 -10.71 44.60
CA GLN A 251 37.70 -10.28 43.51
C GLN A 251 38.24 -8.87 43.77
N TYR A 252 37.40 -7.93 44.22
CA TYR A 252 37.82 -6.56 44.54
C TYR A 252 38.93 -6.51 45.61
N ARG A 253 38.87 -7.40 46.61
CA ARG A 253 39.94 -7.57 47.62
C ARG A 253 41.27 -8.03 47.02
N LYS A 254 41.24 -8.82 45.94
CA LYS A 254 42.45 -9.33 45.27
C LYS A 254 42.95 -8.38 44.19
N ARG A 255 42.04 -7.81 43.40
CA ARG A 255 42.29 -6.90 42.28
C ARG A 255 41.13 -5.94 42.14
N THR A 256 41.42 -4.65 41.96
CA THR A 256 40.40 -3.58 41.80
C THR A 256 39.79 -3.52 40.39
N ARG A 257 40.18 -4.44 39.51
CA ARG A 257 39.75 -4.57 38.11
C ARG A 257 38.70 -5.68 37.92
N CYS A 258 37.84 -5.52 36.92
CA CYS A 258 36.84 -6.52 36.53
C CYS A 258 37.52 -7.83 36.09
N PHE A 259 36.90 -8.96 36.38
CA PHE A 259 37.43 -10.29 36.07
C PHE A 259 37.44 -10.61 34.57
N VAL A 260 36.46 -10.10 33.81
CA VAL A 260 36.29 -10.45 32.39
C VAL A 260 37.05 -9.49 31.48
N CYS A 261 36.80 -8.19 31.60
CA CYS A 261 37.39 -7.18 30.71
C CYS A 261 38.60 -6.43 31.30
N GLY A 262 38.96 -6.66 32.57
CA GLY A 262 40.08 -5.96 33.21
C GLY A 262 39.89 -4.46 33.45
N GLN A 263 38.71 -3.90 33.18
CA GLN A 263 38.42 -2.48 33.44
C GLN A 263 38.35 -2.18 34.95
N GLN A 264 38.75 -0.97 35.34
CA GLN A 264 38.75 -0.57 36.75
C GLN A 264 37.30 -0.39 37.25
N THR A 265 36.91 -1.17 38.26
CA THR A 265 35.53 -1.17 38.77
C THR A 265 35.21 0.01 39.68
N SER A 266 36.24 0.72 40.18
CA SER A 266 36.12 1.89 41.07
C SER A 266 35.26 1.67 42.33
N GLY A 267 35.07 0.40 42.74
CA GLY A 267 34.23 0.05 43.89
C GLY A 267 32.73 0.23 43.68
N VAL A 268 32.28 0.46 42.43
CA VAL A 268 30.87 0.65 42.10
C VAL A 268 30.30 -0.66 41.58
N PHE A 269 29.38 -1.25 42.36
CA PHE A 269 28.64 -2.45 42.01
C PHE A 269 27.14 -2.16 42.17
N ASN A 270 26.38 -2.23 41.08
CA ASN A 270 24.95 -2.00 41.10
C ASN A 270 24.21 -3.34 41.16
N PRO A 271 23.09 -3.48 41.88
CA PRO A 271 22.28 -4.69 41.82
C PRO A 271 21.69 -4.87 40.42
N ALA A 272 21.83 -6.08 39.85
CA ALA A 272 21.39 -6.39 38.50
C ALA A 272 19.89 -6.74 38.49
N LYS A 273 19.02 -5.72 38.48
CA LYS A 273 17.55 -5.89 38.48
C LYS A 273 17.06 -6.74 37.32
N ASP A 274 17.64 -6.55 36.14
CA ASP A 274 17.24 -7.25 34.90
C ASP A 274 17.52 -8.76 34.98
N LEU A 275 18.66 -9.14 35.58
CA LEU A 275 18.99 -10.56 35.79
C LEU A 275 18.12 -11.20 36.87
N ILE A 276 17.79 -10.45 37.93
CA ILE A 276 16.88 -10.93 39.00
C ILE A 276 15.48 -11.17 38.44
N GLN A 277 14.99 -10.28 37.58
CA GLN A 277 13.68 -10.45 36.93
C GLN A 277 13.66 -11.68 36.02
N ARG A 278 14.72 -11.92 35.23
CA ARG A 278 14.82 -13.13 34.40
C ARG A 278 14.95 -14.41 35.22
N LEU A 279 15.73 -14.40 36.31
CA LEU A 279 15.85 -15.57 37.21
C LEU A 279 14.50 -15.89 37.87
N ARG A 280 13.77 -14.88 38.34
CA ARG A 280 12.40 -15.07 38.88
C ARG A 280 11.42 -15.59 37.85
N LYS A 281 11.46 -15.08 36.61
CA LYS A 281 10.62 -15.57 35.51
C LYS A 281 10.94 -17.02 35.14
N LYS A 282 12.21 -17.43 35.21
CA LYS A 282 12.63 -18.81 34.95
C LYS A 282 12.25 -19.77 36.09
N GLU A 283 12.39 -19.34 37.33
CA GLU A 283 11.93 -20.09 38.51
C GLU A 283 10.40 -20.26 38.51
N ALA A 284 9.65 -19.23 38.08
CA ALA A 284 8.21 -19.31 37.90
C ALA A 284 7.81 -20.19 36.70
N GLY A 285 8.57 -20.17 35.60
CA GLY A 285 8.33 -21.02 34.44
C GLY A 285 8.58 -22.50 34.71
N LEU A 286 9.60 -22.84 35.51
CA LEU A 286 9.90 -24.22 35.90
C LEU A 286 8.93 -24.79 36.95
N ALA A 287 8.18 -23.95 37.64
CA ALA A 287 7.15 -24.36 38.60
C ALA A 287 5.75 -24.48 37.97
N GLY A 288 5.58 -24.10 36.70
CA GLY A 288 4.31 -24.13 35.96
C GLY A 288 4.17 -25.27 34.96
N ASP A 289 5.13 -26.21 34.91
CA ASP A 289 5.13 -27.34 33.96
C ASP A 289 4.74 -28.70 34.61
N GLU A 290 4.31 -28.73 35.89
CA GLU A 290 3.86 -29.98 36.54
C GLU A 290 2.41 -29.99 37.06
N GLU A 291 1.68 -28.88 37.08
CA GLU A 291 0.23 -28.87 37.38
C GLU A 291 -0.49 -27.82 36.53
N ASP A 292 -1.66 -28.19 35.98
CA ASP A 292 -2.63 -27.39 35.22
C ASP A 292 -2.68 -27.61 33.68
N GLU A 293 -2.90 -28.86 33.25
CA GLU A 293 -3.98 -29.11 32.29
C GLU A 293 -5.32 -28.79 33.01
N ASP A 294 -6.22 -28.07 32.33
CA ASP A 294 -7.58 -27.68 32.78
C ASP A 294 -7.75 -26.37 33.58
N LYS A 295 -7.52 -25.20 32.92
CA LYS A 295 -8.37 -24.03 33.20
C LYS A 295 -8.47 -23.04 32.03
N GLU A 296 -9.70 -22.83 31.58
CA GLU A 296 -10.09 -21.82 30.58
C GLU A 296 -9.60 -20.41 30.96
N PRO A 297 -9.19 -19.57 29.98
CA PRO A 297 -8.72 -18.21 30.26
C PRO A 297 -9.90 -17.27 30.63
N PRO A 298 -9.75 -16.42 31.67
CA PRO A 298 -10.74 -15.42 32.00
C PRO A 298 -10.74 -14.29 30.96
N LYS A 299 -11.94 -13.93 30.51
CA LYS A 299 -12.21 -12.76 29.67
C LYS A 299 -12.08 -11.50 30.54
N GLU A 300 -11.19 -10.58 30.17
CA GLU A 300 -11.23 -9.21 30.68
C GLU A 300 -11.80 -8.23 29.65
N PRO A 301 -12.59 -7.23 30.10
CA PRO A 301 -13.34 -6.32 29.23
C PRO A 301 -12.48 -5.16 28.70
N LEU A 302 -12.54 -4.95 27.38
CA LEU A 302 -12.00 -3.77 26.71
C LEU A 302 -12.90 -2.55 26.98
N SER A 303 -12.43 -1.64 27.84
CA SER A 303 -12.97 -0.28 27.94
C SER A 303 -12.48 0.56 26.75
N HIS A 304 -13.29 0.67 25.70
CA HIS A 304 -13.12 1.70 24.67
C HIS A 304 -13.74 3.01 25.17
N ALA A 305 -12.91 4.05 25.32
CA ALA A 305 -13.35 5.42 25.46
C ALA A 305 -13.97 5.88 24.13
N SER A 306 -15.29 5.92 24.07
CA SER A 306 -16.06 6.59 23.01
C SER A 306 -15.96 8.10 23.23
N LYS A 307 -15.30 8.79 22.30
CA LYS A 307 -15.41 10.24 22.13
C LYS A 307 -16.63 10.47 21.25
N GLU A 308 -17.77 10.65 21.91
CA GLU A 308 -19.04 11.07 21.36
C GLU A 308 -18.94 12.49 20.79
N SER A 309 -19.16 12.62 19.48
CA SER A 309 -19.51 13.86 18.81
C SER A 309 -21.02 13.86 18.60
N SER A 310 -21.72 14.67 19.38
CA SER A 310 -23.15 14.93 19.27
C SER A 310 -23.45 15.75 18.02
N CYS A 311 -24.19 15.18 17.07
CA CYS A 311 -25.05 15.92 16.16
C CYS A 311 -26.49 15.64 16.59
N GLU A 312 -27.13 16.66 17.13
CA GLU A 312 -28.54 16.67 17.50
C GLU A 312 -29.35 16.88 16.21
N ASP A 313 -30.07 15.85 15.77
CA ASP A 313 -31.18 15.98 14.83
C ASP A 313 -32.48 15.90 15.66
N ASP A 314 -33.13 17.06 15.84
CA ASP A 314 -34.47 17.23 16.39
C ASP A 314 -35.51 16.80 15.35
N ASP A 315 -36.28 15.74 15.64
CA ASP A 315 -37.41 15.28 14.83
C ASP A 315 -38.58 14.92 15.78
N SER A 316 -39.55 15.84 15.91
CA SER A 316 -40.93 15.71 16.43
C SER A 316 -41.58 17.10 16.21
N ASP A 317 -42.69 17.32 15.52
CA ASP A 317 -43.99 16.67 15.57
C ASP A 317 -44.83 17.02 14.32
N ASP A 318 -45.51 16.03 13.73
CA ASP A 318 -46.74 16.24 12.95
C ASP A 318 -47.92 15.85 13.85
N PRO A 319 -48.87 16.79 14.07
CA PRO A 319 -50.26 16.38 13.87
C PRO A 319 -51.09 17.51 13.26
N GLY A 320 -51.71 17.27 12.10
CA GLY A 320 -52.62 18.27 11.55
C GLY A 320 -53.46 17.85 10.36
N GLY A 321 -54.33 16.85 10.54
CA GLY A 321 -55.47 16.64 9.64
C GLY A 321 -56.62 17.60 9.95
N THR A 322 -56.92 18.49 8.99
CA THR A 322 -58.27 18.92 8.54
C THR A 322 -58.15 19.51 7.14
#